data_AF-A0A951U515-F1
#
_entry.id   AF-A0A951U515-F1
#
_cell.length_a   1.000
_cell.length_b   1.000
_cell.length_c   1.000
_cell.angle_alpha   90.00
_cell.angle_beta   90.00
_cell.angle_gamma   90.00
#
_symmetry.space_group_name_H-M   'P 1'
#
loop_
_entity.id
_entity.type
_entity.pdbx_description
1 polymer ?
#
loop_
_entity_poly.entity_id
_entity_poly.type
_entity_poly.pdbx_seq_one_letter_code
_entity_poly.pdbx_strand_id
1 'polypeptide(L)'
;MTSMPLPSFVFRPRQTPLILPPAFPAQTPAPRFAEGVAVRWLLLSDCDRTDSGIVIGRCFAFARHRRQWGWQYWILLERNAASSVLIDTAWEEDLEQVEAAT
;
A
#
# COMPACT_ATOMS: atom_id res chain seq x y z
N MET A 1 25.25 8.25 -36.00
CA MET A 1 24.34 8.38 -34.83
C MET A 1 24.78 7.35 -33.81
N THR A 2 25.33 7.79 -32.68
CA THR A 2 25.86 6.91 -31.63
C THR A 2 24.70 6.50 -30.72
N SER A 3 24.33 5.22 -30.72
CA SER A 3 23.31 4.68 -29.82
C SER A 3 23.81 4.76 -28.38
N MET A 4 23.13 5.50 -27.51
CA MET A 4 23.42 5.45 -26.07
C MET A 4 22.76 4.19 -25.48
N PRO A 5 23.50 3.38 -24.72
CA PRO A 5 22.90 2.25 -24.01
C PRO A 5 21.90 2.78 -22.97
N LEU A 6 20.75 2.11 -22.85
CA LEU A 6 19.78 2.41 -21.81
C LEU A 6 20.43 2.27 -20.42
N PRO A 7 20.04 3.10 -19.44
CA PRO A 7 20.52 2.94 -18.08
C PRO A 7 20.18 1.55 -17.56
N SER A 8 21.13 0.91 -16.88
CA SER A 8 20.89 -0.35 -16.21
C SER A 8 20.06 -0.11 -14.95
N PHE A 9 18.86 -0.70 -14.90
CA PHE A 9 18.03 -0.68 -13.71
C PHE A 9 18.37 -1.90 -12.86
N VAL A 10 18.88 -1.67 -11.64
CA VAL A 10 19.06 -2.74 -10.66
C VAL A 10 17.78 -2.85 -9.84
N PHE A 11 17.00 -3.89 -10.10
CA PHE A 11 15.85 -4.19 -9.26
C PHE A 11 16.35 -4.68 -7.90
N ARG A 12 16.18 -3.85 -6.87
CA ARG A 12 16.40 -4.26 -5.48
C ARG A 12 15.05 -4.61 -4.87
N PRO A 13 14.80 -5.89 -4.57
CA PRO A 13 13.56 -6.26 -3.90
C PRO A 13 13.43 -5.49 -2.60
N ARG A 14 12.33 -4.75 -2.42
CA ARG A 14 12.09 -4.02 -1.17
C ARG A 14 11.69 -4.95 -0.03
N GLN A 15 11.38 -6.21 -0.32
CA GLN A 15 10.79 -7.16 0.61
C GLN A 15 11.58 -8.47 0.64
N THR A 16 11.71 -9.00 1.85
CA THR A 16 12.23 -10.35 2.13
C THR A 16 11.35 -10.94 3.24
N PRO A 17 11.01 -12.24 3.17
CA PRO A 17 11.38 -13.22 2.15
C PRO A 17 10.66 -13.03 0.81
N LEU A 18 11.25 -13.58 -0.27
CA LEU A 18 10.69 -13.55 -1.63
C LEU A 18 9.81 -14.77 -1.96
N ILE A 19 9.82 -15.78 -1.08
CA ILE A 19 9.08 -17.03 -1.25
C ILE A 19 7.76 -16.90 -0.51
N LEU A 20 6.66 -16.96 -1.25
CA LEU A 20 5.30 -16.93 -0.71
C LEU A 20 5.03 -18.14 0.21
N PRO A 21 4.09 -18.04 1.16
CA PRO A 21 3.64 -19.18 1.94
C PRO A 21 3.12 -20.30 1.03
N PRO A 22 3.38 -21.58 1.33
CA PRO A 22 2.95 -22.71 0.50
C PRO A 22 1.43 -22.77 0.22
N ALA A 23 0.62 -22.20 1.10
CA ALA A 23 -0.83 -22.16 0.99
C ALA A 23 -1.39 -20.92 0.27
N PHE A 24 -0.53 -20.05 -0.27
CA PHE A 24 -0.97 -18.88 -1.03
C PHE A 24 -1.36 -19.26 -2.47
N PRO A 25 -2.48 -18.73 -3.02
CA PRO A 25 -3.45 -17.83 -2.38
C PRO A 25 -4.60 -18.54 -1.64
N ALA A 26 -4.68 -19.88 -1.70
CA ALA A 26 -5.84 -20.66 -1.26
C ALA A 26 -6.31 -20.43 0.19
N GLN A 27 -5.38 -20.21 1.13
CA GLN A 27 -5.69 -19.97 2.55
C GLN A 27 -5.51 -18.50 2.97
N THR A 28 -5.30 -17.60 2.01
CA THR A 28 -5.07 -16.19 2.30
C THR A 28 -6.42 -15.46 2.35
N PRO A 29 -6.72 -14.72 3.43
CA PRO A 29 -7.92 -13.88 3.47
C PRO A 29 -7.95 -12.94 2.26
N ALA A 30 -9.14 -12.70 1.70
CA ALA A 30 -9.29 -11.71 0.63
C ALA A 30 -8.89 -10.31 1.15
N PRO A 31 -8.29 -9.45 0.30
CA PRO A 31 -8.00 -8.08 0.68
C PRO A 31 -9.30 -7.34 0.98
N ARG A 32 -9.32 -6.59 2.08
CA ARG A 32 -10.49 -5.85 2.56
C ARG A 32 -10.86 -4.67 1.66
N PHE A 33 -9.87 -4.01 1.07
CA PHE A 33 -10.08 -2.79 0.29
C PHE A 33 -9.85 -3.03 -1.20
N ALA A 34 -10.82 -2.60 -2.02
CA ALA A 34 -10.69 -2.59 -3.48
C ALA A 34 -9.96 -1.33 -3.96
N GLU A 35 -9.41 -1.38 -5.17
CA GLU A 35 -8.91 -0.18 -5.85
C GLU A 35 -10.06 0.82 -6.07
N GLY A 36 -9.78 2.10 -5.88
CA GLY A 36 -10.76 3.19 -5.93
C GLY A 36 -11.50 3.46 -4.61
N VAL A 37 -11.31 2.63 -3.58
CA VAL A 37 -11.93 2.86 -2.27
C VAL A 37 -11.17 3.93 -1.48
N ALA A 38 -11.92 4.86 -0.88
CA ALA A 38 -11.38 5.84 0.05
C ALA A 38 -11.08 5.20 1.41
N VAL A 39 -9.87 5.41 1.90
CA VAL A 39 -9.39 4.88 3.18
C VAL A 39 -8.73 5.99 3.99
N ARG A 40 -8.64 5.77 5.30
CA ARG A 40 -7.96 6.65 6.24
C ARG A 40 -7.11 5.79 7.18
N TRP A 41 -5.98 6.34 7.62
CA TRP A 41 -5.16 5.69 8.65
C TRP A 41 -5.88 5.73 10.00
N LEU A 42 -5.80 4.64 10.75
CA LEU A 42 -6.29 4.61 12.12
C LEU A 42 -5.57 5.66 12.97
N LEU A 43 -6.31 6.28 13.90
CA LEU A 43 -5.75 7.25 14.83
C LEU A 43 -4.76 6.55 15.76
N LEU A 44 -3.53 7.07 15.83
CA LEU A 44 -2.66 6.82 16.97
C LEU A 44 -3.12 7.76 18.09
N SER A 45 -3.26 7.22 19.30
CA SER A 45 -3.77 7.91 20.50
C SER A 45 -3.28 9.36 20.56
N ASP A 46 -4.21 10.30 20.74
CA ASP A 46 -4.02 11.76 20.86
C ASP A 46 -4.03 12.60 19.56
N CYS A 47 -4.32 12.01 18.40
CA CYS A 47 -4.54 12.77 17.16
C CYS A 47 -6.01 12.70 16.70
N ASP A 48 -6.66 13.85 16.49
CA ASP A 48 -8.06 13.91 16.04
C ASP A 48 -8.22 13.74 14.52
N ARG A 49 -7.11 13.76 13.77
CA ARG A 49 -7.09 13.67 12.31
C ARG A 49 -5.87 12.89 11.84
N THR A 50 -6.09 12.04 10.84
CA THR A 50 -5.06 11.29 10.11
C THR A 50 -5.22 11.54 8.62
N ASP A 51 -4.16 11.22 7.87
CA ASP A 51 -4.18 11.30 6.42
C ASP A 51 -5.21 10.32 5.83
N SER A 52 -5.84 10.74 4.74
CA SER A 52 -6.78 9.96 3.94
C SER A 52 -6.31 9.88 2.49
N GLY A 53 -6.85 8.92 1.76
CA GLY A 53 -6.53 8.76 0.35
C GLY A 53 -7.35 7.67 -0.32
N ILE A 54 -7.00 7.39 -1.57
CA ILE A 54 -7.66 6.39 -2.40
C ILE A 54 -6.70 5.22 -2.62
N VAL A 55 -7.18 3.99 -2.45
CA VAL A 55 -6.42 2.79 -2.80
C VAL A 55 -6.20 2.73 -4.30
N ILE A 56 -4.94 2.70 -4.73
CA ILE A 56 -4.56 2.61 -6.16
C ILE A 56 -3.89 1.27 -6.52
N GLY A 57 -3.66 0.42 -5.53
CA GLY A 57 -3.07 -0.90 -5.74
C GLY A 57 -2.81 -1.62 -4.43
N ARG A 58 -2.47 -2.90 -4.53
CA ARG A 58 -2.18 -3.75 -3.38
C ARG A 58 -1.24 -4.89 -3.73
N CYS A 59 -0.51 -5.38 -2.74
CA CYS A 59 0.27 -6.61 -2.85
C CYS A 59 0.19 -7.43 -1.57
N PHE A 60 0.42 -8.73 -1.70
CA PHE A 60 0.62 -9.60 -0.54
C PHE A 60 2.11 -9.61 -0.21
N ALA A 61 2.45 -9.17 1.00
CA ALA A 61 3.81 -8.80 1.37
C ALA A 61 4.18 -9.29 2.77
N PHE A 62 5.47 -9.55 2.99
CA PHE A 62 5.96 -9.88 4.33
C PHE A 62 6.18 -8.63 5.17
N ALA A 63 5.38 -8.51 6.22
CA ALA A 63 5.45 -7.42 7.17
C ALA A 63 6.49 -7.72 8.25
N ARG A 64 7.67 -7.13 8.11
CA ARG A 64 8.80 -7.35 9.04
C ARG A 64 8.48 -7.00 10.50
N HIS A 65 7.67 -5.96 10.73
CA HIS A 65 7.33 -5.51 12.09
C HIS A 65 6.53 -6.57 12.88
N ARG A 66 5.75 -7.41 12.18
CA ARG A 66 4.93 -8.49 12.77
C ARG A 66 5.40 -9.89 12.40
N ARG A 67 6.44 -10.01 11.57
CA ARG A 67 7.01 -11.27 11.07
C ARG A 67 5.99 -12.22 10.41
N GLN A 68 5.00 -11.66 9.72
CA GLN A 68 3.95 -12.41 9.02
C GLN A 68 3.65 -11.79 7.67
N TRP A 69 3.06 -12.58 6.78
CA TRP A 69 2.53 -12.10 5.51
C TRP A 69 1.18 -11.41 5.72
N GLY A 70 0.87 -10.41 4.89
CA GLY A 70 -0.44 -9.80 4.83
C GLY A 70 -0.55 -8.78 3.70
N TRP A 71 -1.71 -8.13 3.62
CA TRP A 71 -2.00 -7.15 2.58
C TRP A 71 -1.36 -5.80 2.88
N GLN A 72 -0.64 -5.27 1.88
CA GLN A 72 -0.11 -3.91 1.86
C GLN A 72 -0.74 -3.15 0.69
N TYR A 73 -1.15 -1.92 0.94
CA TYR A 73 -1.83 -1.07 -0.02
C TYR A 73 -0.93 0.08 -0.45
N TRP A 74 -1.11 0.53 -1.70
CA TRP A 74 -0.61 1.81 -2.19
C TRP A 74 -1.75 2.80 -2.20
N ILE A 75 -1.56 3.95 -1.56
CA ILE A 75 -2.60 4.92 -1.32
C ILE A 75 -2.17 6.25 -1.93
N LEU A 76 -3.01 6.75 -2.83
CA LEU A 76 -2.90 8.11 -3.33
C LEU A 76 -3.48 9.05 -2.28
N LEU A 77 -2.63 9.83 -1.61
CA LEU A 77 -3.04 10.72 -0.53
C LEU A 77 -3.86 11.89 -1.06
N GLU A 78 -4.93 12.24 -0.35
CA GLU A 78 -5.68 13.47 -0.58
C GLU A 78 -4.82 14.66 -0.17
N ARG A 79 -4.41 15.48 -1.14
CA ARG A 79 -3.65 16.70 -0.89
C ARG A 79 -4.37 17.90 -1.45
N ASN A 80 -4.34 19.00 -0.69
CA ASN A 80 -4.91 20.29 -1.09
C ASN A 80 -4.07 21.06 -2.14
N ALA A 81 -2.90 20.55 -2.55
CA ALA A 81 -1.99 21.24 -3.45
C ALA A 81 -2.00 20.61 -4.86
N ALA A 82 -2.42 21.39 -5.86
CA ALA A 82 -2.71 20.93 -7.22
C ALA A 82 -1.52 20.37 -8.03
N SER A 83 -0.28 20.48 -7.54
CA SER A 83 0.93 20.20 -8.34
C SER A 83 1.74 18.98 -7.91
N SER A 84 1.28 18.19 -6.92
CA SER A 84 2.03 17.04 -6.42
C SER A 84 1.14 15.83 -6.20
N VAL A 85 1.54 14.69 -6.74
CA VAL A 85 0.97 13.37 -6.45
C VAL A 85 1.82 12.75 -5.36
N LEU A 86 1.20 12.39 -4.23
CA LEU A 86 1.88 11.71 -3.13
C LEU A 86 1.26 10.32 -2.94
N ILE A 87 2.10 9.30 -3.04
CA ILE A 87 1.73 7.91 -2.81
C ILE A 87 2.45 7.44 -1.57
N ASP A 88 1.68 6.87 -0.64
CA ASP A 88 2.22 6.18 0.53
C ASP A 88 1.80 4.71 0.55
N THR A 89 2.39 3.94 1.44
CA THR A 89 2.08 2.53 1.65
C THR A 89 1.61 2.28 3.07
N ALA A 90 0.56 1.49 3.23
CA ALA A 90 0.03 1.12 4.54
C ALA A 90 -0.32 -0.37 4.60
N TRP A 91 -0.26 -0.95 5.79
CA TRP A 91 -0.76 -2.30 6.02
C TRP A 91 -2.28 -2.27 6.18
N GLU A 92 -2.95 -3.37 5.83
CA GLU A 92 -4.40 -3.48 5.92
C GLU A 92 -4.95 -3.16 7.32
N GLU A 93 -4.23 -3.58 8.35
CA GLU A 93 -4.58 -3.33 9.75
C GLU A 93 -4.48 -1.87 10.18
N ASP A 94 -3.73 -1.04 9.45
CA ASP A 94 -3.53 0.37 9.78
C ASP A 94 -4.62 1.27 9.18
N LEU A 95 -5.57 0.69 8.45
CA LEU A 95 -6.55 1.41 7.64
C LEU A 95 -7.98 1.09 8.04
N GLU A 96 -8.83 2.10 7.88
CA GLU A 96 -10.28 1.98 7.88
C GLU A 96 -10.85 2.56 6.58
N GLN A 97 -11.97 2.01 6.12
CA GLN A 97 -12.67 2.54 4.96
C GLN A 97 -13.45 3.80 5.37
N VAL A 98 -13.36 4.83 4.53
CA VAL A 98 -14.19 6.03 4.68
C VAL A 98 -15.50 5.76 3.95
N GLU A 99 -16.62 5.83 4.68
CA GLU A 99 -17.94 5.79 4.04
C GLU A 99 -18.11 7.01 3.15
N ALA A 100 -18.57 6.81 1.92
CA ALA A 100 -18.97 7.92 1.07
C ALA A 100 -20.17 8.60 1.73
N ALA A 101 -20.07 9.91 2.00
CA ALA A 101 -21.21 10.70 2.44
C ALA A 101 -22.34 10.51 1.41
N THR A 102 -23.43 9.86 1.84
CA THR A 102 -24.62 9.63 1.02
C THR A 102 -25.41 10.92 0.85
#